data_AF-A0AA88XUE5-F1
#
_entry.id   AF-A0AA88XUE5-F1
#
_cell.length_a   1.000
_cell.length_b   1.000
_cell.length_c   1.000
_cell.angle_alpha   90.00
_cell.angle_beta   90.00
_cell.angle_gamma   90.00
#
_symmetry.space_group_name_H-M   'P 1'
#
loop_
_entity.id
_entity.type
_entity.pdbx_description
1 polymer ?
#
loop_
_entity_poly.entity_id
_entity_poly.type
_entity_poly.pdbx_seq_one_letter_code
_entity_poly.pdbx_strand_id
1 'polypeptide(L)'
;MKLITNCHVIRLSTTAEIISLIIGALDNRGDEFIIGFMDNKILQNKDLEPEIFITTNENVTVTVHITAPKAQGLHLDQTFTLTRGDVKQIKVPQALRHHETELTSKGILIQSDHEIVVYGINKEVYSDDGYLALPTDALGKTYYTANYKTYYYAVFLVVGVQDSTHVSIQLTTDNPVNVTFKGKHYKGGDWINVTMNRLDSLEIHSVGDLTGTKIVGDKPLSVLSGNKKAVVEDGLGGNSRDHLVEHLLPVQSWGKNFATVPIPGRTTGDIFRFIASEGTTVVYVKGEKGGSTFNDHFVIPRAGSYVQKHYDSKLFAHISADKPIQVMQYSMTQAPNHESGDPAMITIPPIEQYASNYYFTTPKYSLGHYTNYFMFIVDAAQKNGLRLDNKPLPKNVVYHNIPGTNLTAGYVEITEGTHSVFHTNPKVLIGGLLFGRANLETYGFPIGLLLTPINSNCLAKSMTPGDEVDNDCDGTIDEERCDGKAREGISNNTRLQHPQQDPKNTQCKNKEQTSTERDAKGTRNANAQHRNIKHDYPEVSKNDHVR
;
A
#
# COMPACT_ATOMS: atom_id res chain seq x y z
N MET A 1 36.50 58.73 34.40
CA MET A 1 35.04 58.93 34.31
C MET A 1 34.70 59.18 32.85
N LYS A 2 33.75 58.40 32.31
CA LYS A 2 33.08 58.47 30.98
C LYS A 2 33.89 58.09 29.72
N LEU A 3 33.70 56.82 29.34
CA LEU A 3 33.83 56.28 27.99
C LEU A 3 32.77 56.91 27.06
N ILE A 4 33.16 57.14 25.81
CA ILE A 4 32.30 57.48 24.67
C ILE A 4 32.02 56.19 23.91
N THR A 5 30.76 55.82 23.77
CA THR A 5 30.29 54.64 23.03
C THR A 5 29.82 55.09 21.65
N ASN A 6 30.54 54.71 20.58
CA ASN A 6 30.06 54.81 19.21
C ASN A 6 29.44 53.47 18.81
N CYS A 7 28.14 53.47 18.51
CA CYS A 7 27.40 52.31 18.02
C CYS A 7 27.44 52.31 16.47
N HIS A 8 28.05 51.30 15.87
CA HIS A 8 27.97 51.03 14.43
C HIS A 8 26.78 50.10 14.16
N VAL A 9 25.83 50.56 13.34
CA VAL A 9 24.73 49.76 12.81
C VAL A 9 25.25 48.94 11.62
N ILE A 10 25.46 47.64 11.83
CA ILE A 10 25.71 46.69 10.75
C ILE A 10 24.35 46.28 10.17
N ARG A 11 24.07 46.66 8.92
CA ARG A 11 22.94 46.12 8.16
C ARG A 11 23.29 44.71 7.69
N LEU A 12 22.74 43.69 8.34
CA LEU A 12 22.71 42.32 7.83
C LEU A 12 21.52 42.20 6.87
N SER A 13 21.83 41.97 5.59
CA SER A 13 20.87 41.52 4.58
C SER A 13 20.69 40.02 4.72
N THR A 14 19.62 39.57 5.38
CA THR A 14 19.22 38.17 5.42
C THR A 14 18.02 37.97 4.51
N THR A 15 18.25 37.55 3.26
CA THR A 15 17.25 36.84 2.48
C THR A 15 17.30 35.38 2.92
N ALA A 16 16.50 35.03 3.93
CA ALA A 16 16.22 33.63 4.22
C ALA A 16 15.20 33.16 3.18
N GLU A 17 15.65 32.37 2.20
CA GLU A 17 14.75 31.53 1.42
C GLU A 17 14.12 30.53 2.40
N ILE A 18 12.84 30.73 2.70
CA ILE A 18 12.04 29.73 3.37
C ILE A 18 11.82 28.63 2.34
N ILE A 19 12.68 27.61 2.36
CA ILE A 19 12.36 26.32 1.76
C ILE A 19 11.19 25.79 2.59
N SER A 20 9.97 26.01 2.11
CA SER A 20 8.81 25.29 2.58
C SER A 20 9.01 23.85 2.16
N LEU A 21 9.52 23.00 3.05
CA LEU A 21 9.30 21.56 2.91
C LEU A 21 7.78 21.38 2.92
N ILE A 22 7.21 21.15 1.76
CA ILE A 22 5.90 20.54 1.66
C ILE A 22 6.15 19.11 2.14
N ILE A 23 5.89 18.86 3.41
CA ILE A 23 5.75 17.48 3.89
C ILE A 23 4.44 17.03 3.24
N GLY A 24 4.53 16.08 2.30
CA GLY A 24 3.36 15.45 1.69
C GLY A 24 2.46 14.86 2.77
N ALA A 25 1.21 14.59 2.43
CA ALA A 25 0.39 13.80 3.32
C ALA A 25 1.10 12.44 3.56
N LEU A 26 1.02 11.91 4.78
CA LEU A 26 1.39 10.51 4.94
C LEU A 26 0.31 9.74 4.19
N ASP A 27 0.69 9.01 3.15
CA ASP A 27 -0.11 8.04 2.41
C ASP A 27 0.82 7.11 1.61
N ASN A 28 0.26 6.31 0.70
CA ASN A 28 1.05 5.42 -0.17
C ASN A 28 1.66 6.13 -1.40
N ARG A 29 1.51 7.45 -1.50
CA ARG A 29 2.11 8.31 -2.51
C ARG A 29 3.30 9.02 -1.88
N GLY A 30 4.35 9.22 -2.65
CA GLY A 30 5.53 9.90 -2.15
C GLY A 30 6.51 10.20 -3.25
N ASP A 31 7.59 10.89 -2.93
CA ASP A 31 8.65 11.27 -3.86
C ASP A 31 9.93 10.41 -3.69
N GLU A 32 9.99 9.58 -2.65
CA GLU A 32 11.12 8.70 -2.38
C GLU A 32 10.67 7.34 -1.83
N PHE A 33 11.16 6.26 -2.45
CA PHE A 33 10.93 4.88 -2.02
C PHE A 33 12.25 4.13 -1.92
N ILE A 34 12.38 3.30 -0.89
CA ILE A 34 13.45 2.33 -0.75
C ILE A 34 12.83 0.94 -0.62
N ILE A 35 13.07 0.10 -1.63
CA ILE A 35 12.43 -1.23 -1.74
C ILE A 35 13.47 -2.33 -2.02
N GLY A 36 12.99 -3.57 -2.05
CA GLY A 36 13.78 -4.73 -2.49
C GLY A 36 12.88 -5.88 -2.96
N PHE A 37 13.50 -6.97 -3.40
CA PHE A 37 12.80 -8.18 -3.81
C PHE A 37 13.33 -9.38 -3.03
N MET A 38 12.41 -10.08 -2.36
CA MET A 38 12.73 -11.28 -1.59
C MET A 38 13.07 -12.47 -2.49
N ASP A 39 13.66 -13.52 -1.96
CA ASP A 39 13.87 -14.76 -2.71
C ASP A 39 12.54 -15.37 -3.19
N ASN A 40 12.43 -15.55 -4.51
CA ASN A 40 11.38 -16.27 -5.20
C ASN A 40 11.96 -17.25 -6.24
N LYS A 41 13.27 -17.46 -6.27
CA LYS A 41 13.90 -18.28 -7.30
C LYS A 41 13.59 -19.75 -7.08
N ILE A 42 12.80 -20.34 -7.99
CA ILE A 42 12.30 -21.72 -7.86
C ILE A 42 12.85 -22.67 -8.92
N LEU A 43 13.27 -22.17 -10.08
CA LEU A 43 13.80 -22.98 -11.17
C LEU A 43 15.24 -22.60 -11.48
N GLN A 44 16.07 -23.61 -11.75
CA GLN A 44 17.41 -23.35 -12.28
C GLN A 44 17.32 -22.89 -13.75
N ASN A 45 18.04 -21.81 -14.08
CA ASN A 45 18.19 -21.27 -15.45
C ASN A 45 16.90 -20.77 -16.13
N LYS A 46 15.81 -20.54 -15.39
CA LYS A 46 14.54 -20.00 -15.91
C LYS A 46 14.04 -18.81 -15.11
N ASP A 47 14.99 -18.01 -14.64
CA ASP A 47 14.73 -16.88 -13.77
C ASP A 47 14.06 -15.75 -14.58
N LEU A 48 12.94 -15.21 -14.09
CA LEU A 48 12.29 -14.00 -14.61
C LEU A 48 12.73 -12.77 -13.82
N GLU A 49 12.74 -11.61 -14.46
CA GLU A 49 13.04 -10.34 -13.80
C GLU A 49 11.86 -9.91 -12.91
N PRO A 50 12.09 -9.49 -11.65
CA PRO A 50 11.08 -8.76 -10.91
C PRO A 50 10.69 -7.47 -11.63
N GLU A 51 9.50 -6.96 -11.33
CA GLU A 51 8.94 -5.80 -12.02
C GLU A 51 8.54 -4.72 -11.00
N ILE A 52 8.83 -3.47 -11.34
CA ILE A 52 8.34 -2.30 -10.61
C ILE A 52 7.37 -1.57 -11.53
N PHE A 53 6.19 -1.24 -11.02
CA PHE A 53 5.21 -0.41 -11.72
C PHE A 53 5.08 0.93 -11.01
N ILE A 54 5.14 2.02 -11.77
CA ILE A 54 5.08 3.38 -11.26
C ILE A 54 4.03 4.18 -12.02
N THR A 55 3.17 4.86 -11.27
CA THR A 55 2.16 5.79 -11.81
C THR A 55 2.12 7.08 -11.00
N THR A 56 1.44 8.09 -11.51
CA THR A 56 1.23 9.36 -10.82
C THR A 56 -0.17 9.90 -11.09
N ASN A 57 -0.71 10.62 -10.11
CA ASN A 57 -1.92 11.40 -10.26
C ASN A 57 -1.62 12.89 -10.52
N GLU A 58 -0.36 13.28 -10.58
CA GLU A 58 -0.02 14.68 -10.72
C GLU A 58 -0.50 15.28 -12.05
N ASN A 59 -0.99 16.51 -12.01
CA ASN A 59 -1.41 17.26 -13.21
C ASN A 59 -0.22 17.81 -14.01
N VAL A 60 1.00 17.52 -13.56
CA VAL A 60 2.26 17.92 -14.19
C VAL A 60 3.00 16.70 -14.70
N THR A 61 3.99 16.92 -15.57
CA THR A 61 4.94 15.86 -15.93
C THR A 61 5.88 15.62 -14.76
N VAL A 62 5.93 14.37 -14.29
CA VAL A 62 6.76 13.93 -13.16
C VAL A 62 8.01 13.25 -13.69
N THR A 63 9.18 13.64 -13.22
CA THR A 63 10.45 12.98 -13.53
C THR A 63 10.77 11.96 -12.46
N VAL A 64 11.05 10.72 -12.86
CA VAL A 64 11.39 9.61 -11.95
C VAL A 64 12.78 9.08 -12.27
N HIS A 65 13.57 8.82 -11.21
CA HIS A 65 14.89 8.22 -11.26
C HIS A 65 14.91 6.94 -10.40
N ILE A 66 15.33 5.82 -10.98
CA ILE A 66 15.43 4.52 -10.29
C ILE A 66 16.87 4.04 -10.34
N THR A 67 17.44 3.72 -9.19
CA THR A 67 18.83 3.28 -9.07
C THR A 67 19.02 2.16 -8.05
N ALA A 68 20.07 1.35 -8.22
CA ALA A 68 20.60 0.47 -7.19
C ALA A 68 22.08 0.81 -6.90
N PRO A 69 22.37 1.99 -6.32
CA PRO A 69 23.68 2.62 -6.39
C PRO A 69 24.79 1.86 -5.61
N LYS A 70 24.41 1.01 -4.65
CA LYS A 70 25.36 0.21 -3.85
C LYS A 70 25.54 -1.22 -4.37
N ALA A 71 24.75 -1.63 -5.36
CA ALA A 71 24.80 -2.96 -5.92
C ALA A 71 25.95 -3.05 -6.94
N GLN A 72 27.16 -3.35 -6.46
CA GLN A 72 28.36 -3.38 -7.29
C GLN A 72 28.23 -4.33 -8.49
N GLY A 73 28.55 -3.82 -9.69
CA GLY A 73 28.50 -4.61 -10.93
C GLY A 73 27.10 -4.86 -11.49
N LEU A 74 26.05 -4.32 -10.86
CA LEU A 74 24.67 -4.40 -11.33
C LEU A 74 24.23 -3.04 -11.88
N HIS A 75 23.75 -3.03 -13.11
CA HIS A 75 23.26 -1.81 -13.76
C HIS A 75 21.75 -1.71 -13.64
N LEU A 76 21.27 -1.00 -12.63
CA LEU A 76 19.92 -0.41 -12.60
C LEU A 76 20.09 1.08 -12.39
N ASP A 77 19.90 1.84 -13.47
CA ASP A 77 19.93 3.31 -13.49
C ASP A 77 19.04 3.75 -14.66
N GLN A 78 17.83 4.21 -14.34
CA GLN A 78 16.84 4.61 -15.34
C GLN A 78 16.18 5.92 -14.94
N THR A 79 16.10 6.86 -15.89
CA THR A 79 15.33 8.10 -15.76
C THR A 79 14.25 8.15 -16.82
N PHE A 80 13.05 8.54 -16.45
CA PHE A 80 11.92 8.72 -17.37
C PHE A 80 10.93 9.74 -16.81
N THR A 81 9.96 10.12 -17.65
CA THR A 81 8.87 11.01 -17.26
C THR A 81 7.53 10.28 -17.28
N LEU A 82 6.62 10.66 -16.38
CA LEU A 82 5.25 10.20 -16.30
C LEU A 82 4.29 11.37 -16.41
N THR A 83 3.12 11.15 -16.99
CA THR A 83 1.96 12.04 -16.86
C THR A 83 0.78 11.29 -16.25
N ARG A 84 -0.23 12.02 -15.76
CA ARG A 84 -1.43 11.40 -15.18
C ARG A 84 -2.04 10.34 -16.10
N GLY A 85 -2.24 9.15 -15.54
CA GLY A 85 -2.81 7.99 -16.25
C GLY A 85 -1.77 7.09 -16.92
N ASP A 86 -0.51 7.53 -17.03
CA ASP A 86 0.58 6.67 -17.48
C ASP A 86 0.98 5.67 -16.39
N VAL A 87 1.44 4.50 -16.83
CA VAL A 87 2.17 3.54 -15.99
C VAL A 87 3.50 3.22 -16.67
N LYS A 88 4.57 3.33 -15.91
CA LYS A 88 5.88 2.80 -16.31
C LYS A 88 6.12 1.47 -15.64
N GLN A 89 6.32 0.43 -16.46
CA GLN A 89 6.87 -0.84 -16.02
C GLN A 89 8.39 -0.82 -16.18
N ILE A 90 9.09 -1.26 -15.14
CA ILE A 90 10.55 -1.36 -15.07
C ILE A 90 10.90 -2.79 -14.72
N LYS A 91 11.74 -3.42 -15.55
CA LYS A 91 12.31 -4.72 -15.25
C LYS A 91 13.54 -4.56 -14.38
N VAL A 92 13.59 -5.31 -13.30
CA VAL A 92 14.68 -5.28 -12.33
C VAL A 92 15.65 -6.42 -12.64
N PRO A 93 16.97 -6.15 -12.76
CA PRO A 93 17.96 -7.20 -12.92
C PRO A 93 17.81 -8.28 -11.84
N GLN A 94 17.75 -9.55 -12.25
CA GLN A 94 17.53 -10.70 -11.35
C GLN A 94 18.52 -10.78 -10.18
N ALA A 95 19.75 -10.29 -10.39
CA ALA A 95 20.79 -10.27 -9.36
C ALA A 95 20.50 -9.30 -8.18
N LEU A 96 19.52 -8.40 -8.33
CA LEU A 96 18.99 -7.57 -7.24
C LEU A 96 17.94 -8.31 -6.39
N ARG A 97 17.46 -9.49 -6.82
CA ARG A 97 16.67 -10.37 -5.97
C ARG A 97 17.56 -10.99 -4.89
N HIS A 98 17.05 -11.04 -3.66
CA HIS A 98 17.70 -11.76 -2.57
C HIS A 98 17.52 -13.27 -2.79
N HIS A 99 18.37 -14.09 -2.16
CA HIS A 99 18.36 -15.53 -2.40
C HIS A 99 18.80 -16.40 -1.22
N GLU A 100 19.20 -15.79 -0.10
CA GLU A 100 19.62 -16.50 1.11
C GLU A 100 19.60 -15.59 2.34
N THR A 101 19.98 -16.13 3.51
CA THR A 101 20.14 -15.32 4.72
C THR A 101 21.43 -14.50 4.67
N GLU A 102 21.35 -13.31 4.08
CA GLU A 102 22.50 -12.45 3.80
C GLU A 102 22.22 -10.97 4.07
N LEU A 103 23.23 -10.27 4.60
CA LEU A 103 23.28 -8.81 4.60
C LEU A 103 24.00 -8.37 3.32
N THR A 104 23.30 -7.66 2.45
CA THR A 104 23.78 -7.19 1.16
C THR A 104 23.51 -5.69 0.99
N SER A 105 23.83 -5.16 -0.19
CA SER A 105 23.48 -3.78 -0.58
C SER A 105 22.65 -3.79 -1.87
N LYS A 106 21.58 -4.58 -1.88
CA LYS A 106 20.66 -4.76 -3.02
C LYS A 106 19.43 -3.84 -2.93
N GLY A 107 19.38 -2.89 -1.99
CA GLY A 107 18.30 -1.91 -1.90
C GLY A 107 18.17 -1.07 -3.17
N ILE A 108 16.93 -0.86 -3.63
CA ILE A 108 16.60 -0.06 -4.80
C ILE A 108 16.02 1.27 -4.33
N LEU A 109 16.57 2.37 -4.85
CA LEU A 109 16.11 3.72 -4.60
C LEU A 109 15.29 4.21 -5.80
N ILE A 110 14.08 4.69 -5.53
CA ILE A 110 13.21 5.35 -6.50
C ILE A 110 12.98 6.76 -5.98
N GLN A 111 13.25 7.75 -6.81
CA GLN A 111 13.08 9.17 -6.48
C GLN A 111 12.32 9.87 -7.60
N SER A 112 11.50 10.85 -7.24
CA SER A 112 10.78 11.69 -8.19
C SER A 112 10.72 13.14 -7.74
N ASP A 113 10.39 14.03 -8.68
CA ASP A 113 10.19 15.46 -8.38
C ASP A 113 8.79 15.78 -7.81
N HIS A 114 7.86 14.83 -7.87
CA HIS A 114 6.51 14.88 -7.29
C HIS A 114 6.04 13.48 -6.87
N GLU A 115 4.87 13.41 -6.23
CA GLU A 115 4.29 12.17 -5.74
C GLU A 115 3.99 11.13 -6.85
N ILE A 116 4.43 9.92 -6.58
CA ILE A 116 4.17 8.72 -7.38
C ILE A 116 3.63 7.60 -6.50
N VAL A 117 2.99 6.61 -7.12
CA VAL A 117 2.62 5.34 -6.49
C VAL A 117 3.46 4.24 -7.10
N VAL A 118 3.98 3.35 -6.25
CA VAL A 118 4.90 2.28 -6.64
C VAL A 118 4.35 0.91 -6.22
N TYR A 119 4.37 -0.06 -7.14
CA TYR A 119 4.07 -1.47 -6.86
C TYR A 119 5.27 -2.34 -7.25
N GLY A 120 5.59 -3.33 -6.43
CA GLY A 120 6.62 -4.34 -6.74
C GLY A 120 5.98 -5.70 -6.99
N ILE A 121 6.30 -6.34 -8.11
CA ILE A 121 5.85 -7.70 -8.45
C ILE A 121 7.07 -8.60 -8.49
N ASN A 122 7.14 -9.55 -7.55
CA ASN A 122 8.25 -10.48 -7.46
C ASN A 122 7.94 -11.75 -8.23
N LYS A 123 8.27 -11.75 -9.51
CA LYS A 123 7.80 -12.75 -10.48
C LYS A 123 8.84 -13.80 -10.82
N GLU A 124 8.39 -15.03 -11.01
CA GLU A 124 9.12 -16.19 -11.51
C GLU A 124 8.19 -17.10 -12.32
N VAL A 125 8.74 -18.00 -13.14
CA VAL A 125 7.92 -18.92 -13.94
C VAL A 125 7.10 -19.84 -13.01
N TYR A 126 5.78 -19.61 -12.90
CA TYR A 126 4.85 -20.31 -11.99
C TYR A 126 5.02 -19.95 -10.50
N SER A 127 5.45 -18.72 -10.24
CA SER A 127 5.60 -18.21 -8.86
C SER A 127 5.61 -16.68 -8.88
N ASP A 128 4.56 -16.01 -8.44
CA ASP A 128 4.52 -14.56 -8.25
C ASP A 128 3.67 -14.15 -7.05
N ASP A 129 3.96 -12.97 -6.53
CA ASP A 129 3.01 -12.19 -5.74
C ASP A 129 3.49 -10.74 -5.80
N GLY A 130 2.68 -9.80 -5.32
CA GLY A 130 2.92 -8.37 -5.44
C GLY A 130 2.69 -7.62 -4.14
N TYR A 131 3.27 -6.44 -4.03
CA TYR A 131 3.06 -5.55 -2.90
C TYR A 131 2.91 -4.09 -3.35
N LEU A 132 2.12 -3.33 -2.61
CA LEU A 132 2.14 -1.86 -2.63
C LEU A 132 3.39 -1.38 -1.89
N ALA A 133 4.26 -0.63 -2.56
CA ALA A 133 5.43 -0.07 -1.90
C ALA A 133 5.05 1.16 -1.07
N LEU A 134 5.66 1.30 0.11
CA LEU A 134 5.45 2.43 1.00
C LEU A 134 6.59 3.45 0.82
N PRO A 135 6.28 4.77 0.74
CA PRO A 135 7.27 5.82 0.62
C PRO A 135 8.06 6.00 1.94
N THR A 136 9.25 6.58 1.87
CA THR A 136 10.20 6.60 3.02
C THR A 136 9.74 7.45 4.20
N ASP A 137 8.81 8.38 3.98
CA ASP A 137 8.14 9.20 4.99
C ASP A 137 7.01 8.47 5.74
N ALA A 138 6.39 7.47 5.11
CA ALA A 138 5.37 6.60 5.73
C ALA A 138 5.95 5.39 6.48
N LEU A 139 7.25 5.11 6.35
CA LEU A 139 7.90 4.00 7.04
C LEU A 139 8.05 4.26 8.55
N GLY A 140 7.95 3.19 9.33
CA GLY A 140 8.11 3.22 10.78
C GLY A 140 9.31 2.41 11.29
N LYS A 141 9.35 2.23 12.61
CA LYS A 141 10.49 1.63 13.32
C LYS A 141 10.25 0.23 13.85
N THR A 142 8.99 -0.15 14.08
CA THR A 142 8.62 -1.43 14.70
C THR A 142 7.68 -2.19 13.80
N TYR A 143 8.01 -3.46 13.57
CA TYR A 143 7.24 -4.39 12.73
C TYR A 143 7.17 -5.76 13.40
N TYR A 144 6.12 -6.50 13.08
CA TYR A 144 6.03 -7.94 13.32
C TYR A 144 5.85 -8.64 11.98
N THR A 145 6.63 -9.68 11.72
CA THR A 145 6.54 -10.39 10.45
C THR A 145 5.25 -11.20 10.35
N ALA A 146 4.75 -11.32 9.14
CA ALA A 146 3.66 -12.21 8.78
C ALA A 146 4.15 -13.15 7.68
N ASN A 147 4.10 -14.44 7.95
CA ASN A 147 4.54 -15.49 7.03
C ASN A 147 3.44 -16.56 7.01
N TYR A 148 3.67 -17.65 6.28
CA TYR A 148 2.86 -18.85 6.35
C TYR A 148 3.73 -20.08 6.59
N LYS A 149 3.09 -21.20 6.97
CA LYS A 149 3.77 -22.51 7.04
C LYS A 149 4.47 -22.78 5.71
N THR A 150 5.75 -23.14 5.81
CA THR A 150 6.64 -23.13 4.67
C THR A 150 6.50 -24.40 3.82
N TYR A 151 6.64 -24.25 2.50
CA TYR A 151 7.00 -25.36 1.61
C TYR A 151 8.52 -25.38 1.38
N TYR A 152 9.11 -24.20 1.15
CA TYR A 152 10.56 -24.00 1.14
C TYR A 152 11.02 -23.20 2.35
N TYR A 153 10.82 -21.89 2.33
CA TYR A 153 11.26 -20.99 3.38
C TYR A 153 10.22 -19.90 3.63
N ALA A 154 10.03 -19.55 4.90
CA ALA A 154 9.52 -18.25 5.29
C ALA A 154 10.68 -17.27 5.14
N VAL A 155 10.39 -16.10 4.59
CA VAL A 155 11.38 -15.06 4.35
C VAL A 155 10.83 -13.71 4.79
N PHE A 156 11.71 -12.87 5.29
CA PHE A 156 11.45 -11.44 5.41
C PHE A 156 12.71 -10.68 5.05
N LEU A 157 12.53 -9.47 4.55
CA LEU A 157 13.60 -8.59 4.09
C LEU A 157 13.47 -7.24 4.81
N VAL A 158 14.56 -6.83 5.45
CA VAL A 158 14.70 -5.50 6.06
C VAL A 158 15.62 -4.67 5.18
N VAL A 159 15.24 -3.43 4.85
CA VAL A 159 16.09 -2.49 4.11
C VAL A 159 16.30 -1.22 4.93
N GLY A 160 17.56 -0.81 5.06
CA GLY A 160 17.95 0.41 5.77
C GLY A 160 17.59 1.66 4.96
N VAL A 161 16.82 2.56 5.56
CA VAL A 161 16.38 3.82 4.91
C VAL A 161 17.40 4.94 5.15
N GLN A 162 18.13 4.88 6.26
CA GLN A 162 19.11 5.88 6.67
C GLN A 162 20.42 5.21 7.07
N ASP A 163 21.53 5.95 6.96
CA ASP A 163 22.84 5.45 7.37
C ASP A 163 22.93 5.19 8.87
N SER A 164 23.78 4.24 9.26
CA SER A 164 24.02 3.89 10.67
C SER A 164 22.71 3.67 11.45
N THR A 165 21.83 2.84 10.90
CA THR A 165 20.59 2.39 11.53
C THR A 165 20.87 1.13 12.34
N HIS A 166 20.57 1.13 13.62
CA HIS A 166 20.69 -0.05 14.48
C HIS A 166 19.38 -0.83 14.44
N VAL A 167 19.46 -2.08 13.99
CA VAL A 167 18.32 -2.98 13.86
C VAL A 167 18.48 -4.15 14.82
N SER A 168 17.43 -4.39 15.61
CA SER A 168 17.30 -5.51 16.52
C SER A 168 16.13 -6.39 16.08
N ILE A 169 16.42 -7.66 15.81
CA ILE A 169 15.46 -8.65 15.32
C ILE A 169 15.33 -9.75 16.38
N GLN A 170 14.16 -9.89 16.99
CA GLN A 170 13.86 -10.99 17.92
C GLN A 170 13.04 -12.06 17.20
N LEU A 171 13.64 -13.24 17.02
CA LEU A 171 12.96 -14.35 16.35
C LEU A 171 11.75 -14.82 17.15
N THR A 172 10.66 -15.14 16.47
CA THR A 172 9.41 -15.60 17.08
C THR A 172 9.62 -16.80 18.00
N THR A 173 8.85 -16.87 19.11
CA THR A 173 8.81 -18.06 19.98
C THR A 173 7.55 -18.89 19.78
N ASP A 174 6.63 -18.46 18.90
CA ASP A 174 5.37 -19.19 18.64
C ASP A 174 5.58 -20.42 17.76
N ASN A 175 6.63 -20.42 16.95
CA ASN A 175 6.98 -21.51 16.06
C ASN A 175 8.45 -21.92 16.27
N PRO A 176 8.80 -23.20 16.05
CA PRO A 176 10.20 -23.62 15.96
C PRO A 176 10.87 -22.95 14.76
N VAL A 177 11.87 -22.11 15.01
CA VAL A 177 12.66 -21.44 13.98
C VAL A 177 14.14 -21.71 14.20
N ASN A 178 14.87 -21.83 13.09
CA ASN A 178 16.32 -21.93 13.08
C ASN A 178 16.83 -21.05 11.93
N VAL A 179 17.74 -20.13 12.26
CA VAL A 179 18.32 -19.16 11.35
C VAL A 179 19.83 -19.23 11.51
N THR A 180 20.57 -19.34 10.41
CA THR A 180 22.02 -19.21 10.42
C THR A 180 22.40 -17.90 9.75
N PHE A 181 23.07 -17.02 10.50
CA PHE A 181 23.53 -15.73 9.99
C PHE A 181 24.98 -15.48 10.44
N LYS A 182 25.86 -15.19 9.47
CA LYS A 182 27.31 -14.98 9.70
C LYS A 182 27.96 -16.12 10.52
N GLY A 183 27.60 -17.36 10.20
CA GLY A 183 28.14 -18.57 10.85
C GLY A 183 27.60 -18.85 12.26
N LYS A 184 26.70 -18.02 12.80
CA LYS A 184 26.04 -18.24 14.09
C LYS A 184 24.62 -18.75 13.89
N HIS A 185 24.22 -19.71 14.72
CA HIS A 185 22.86 -20.24 14.78
C HIS A 185 22.01 -19.43 15.78
N TYR A 186 20.77 -19.16 15.39
CA TYR A 186 19.77 -18.45 16.19
C TYR A 186 18.47 -19.26 16.20
N LYS A 187 17.83 -19.35 17.35
CA LYS A 187 16.55 -20.02 17.57
C LYS A 187 15.49 -19.02 18.06
N GLY A 188 14.25 -19.48 18.20
CA GLY A 188 13.16 -18.66 18.71
C GLY A 188 13.50 -17.98 20.03
N GLY A 189 13.24 -16.67 20.11
CA GLY A 189 13.56 -15.79 21.25
C GLY A 189 14.94 -15.14 21.20
N ASP A 190 15.88 -15.64 20.37
CA ASP A 190 17.19 -15.04 20.21
C ASP A 190 17.12 -13.70 19.45
N TRP A 191 18.08 -12.83 19.74
CA TRP A 191 18.24 -11.54 19.08
C TRP A 191 19.37 -11.56 18.04
N ILE A 192 19.05 -11.10 16.83
CA ILE A 192 20.02 -10.72 15.80
C ILE A 192 20.11 -9.20 15.80
N ASN A 193 21.32 -8.66 16.03
CA ASN A 193 21.57 -7.22 16.00
C ASN A 193 22.52 -6.88 14.84
N VAL A 194 22.14 -5.90 14.04
CA VAL A 194 22.95 -5.42 12.90
C VAL A 194 22.91 -3.90 12.83
N THR A 195 23.99 -3.32 12.33
CA THR A 195 24.01 -1.91 11.89
C THR A 195 23.92 -1.91 10.38
N MET A 196 22.96 -1.17 9.84
CA MET A 196 22.68 -1.09 8.41
C MET A 196 22.86 0.35 7.95
N ASN A 197 23.52 0.55 6.82
CA ASN A 197 23.52 1.84 6.15
C ASN A 197 22.32 1.95 5.20
N ARG A 198 22.10 3.14 4.65
CA ARG A 198 21.08 3.36 3.65
C ARG A 198 21.31 2.40 2.47
N LEU A 199 20.23 1.76 2.00
CA LEU A 199 20.20 0.74 0.96
C LEU A 199 20.92 -0.58 1.27
N ASP A 200 21.42 -0.78 2.50
CA ASP A 200 21.75 -2.13 2.95
C ASP A 200 20.47 -2.91 3.19
N SER A 201 20.51 -4.20 2.89
CA SER A 201 19.34 -5.07 2.91
C SER A 201 19.68 -6.42 3.52
N LEU A 202 18.91 -6.86 4.51
CA LEU A 202 19.08 -8.13 5.21
C LEU A 202 17.85 -9.00 4.96
N GLU A 203 18.04 -10.10 4.23
CA GLU A 203 17.03 -11.14 4.14
C GLU A 203 17.30 -12.22 5.20
N ILE A 204 16.26 -12.72 5.85
CA ILE A 204 16.33 -13.85 6.79
C ILE A 204 15.44 -14.98 6.25
N HIS A 205 15.99 -16.19 6.22
CA HIS A 205 15.27 -17.40 5.83
C HIS A 205 15.07 -18.30 7.04
N SER A 206 13.92 -18.96 7.09
CA SER A 206 13.75 -20.12 7.96
C SER A 206 12.85 -21.16 7.32
N VAL A 207 13.14 -22.43 7.59
CA VAL A 207 12.19 -23.52 7.32
C VAL A 207 10.98 -23.41 8.26
N GLY A 208 11.15 -22.81 9.45
CA GLY A 208 10.05 -22.52 10.35
C GLY A 208 9.23 -21.31 9.90
N ASP A 209 7.99 -21.25 10.34
CA ASP A 209 7.13 -20.07 10.17
C ASP A 209 7.67 -18.92 11.03
N LEU A 210 8.08 -17.82 10.39
CA LEU A 210 8.69 -16.67 11.05
C LEU A 210 7.67 -15.70 11.66
N THR A 211 6.36 -15.94 11.51
CA THR A 211 5.30 -15.02 11.97
C THR A 211 5.48 -14.63 13.44
N GLY A 212 5.41 -13.33 13.70
CA GLY A 212 5.63 -12.75 15.03
C GLY A 212 7.08 -12.42 15.36
N THR A 213 8.01 -12.56 14.42
CA THR A 213 9.39 -12.04 14.59
C THR A 213 9.31 -10.52 14.71
N LYS A 214 9.86 -9.99 15.80
CA LYS A 214 9.84 -8.54 16.09
C LYS A 214 11.07 -7.89 15.47
N ILE A 215 10.86 -6.85 14.67
CA ILE A 215 11.93 -6.05 14.06
C ILE A 215 11.81 -4.63 14.62
N VAL A 216 12.91 -4.11 15.18
CA VAL A 216 12.99 -2.77 15.76
C VAL A 216 14.21 -2.04 15.22
N GLY A 217 13.99 -0.90 14.57
CA GLY A 217 15.03 0.06 14.21
C GLY A 217 15.06 1.25 15.16
N ASP A 218 16.23 1.86 15.36
CA ASP A 218 16.33 3.20 15.95
C ASP A 218 15.89 4.30 14.98
N LYS A 219 15.90 4.00 13.67
CA LYS A 219 15.44 4.81 12.54
C LYS A 219 14.44 4.00 11.67
N PRO A 220 13.68 4.66 10.78
CA PRO A 220 12.73 3.97 9.90
C PRO A 220 13.35 2.87 9.06
N LEU A 221 12.58 1.81 8.82
CA LEU A 221 12.97 0.63 8.03
C LEU A 221 11.89 0.33 6.99
N SER A 222 12.29 -0.14 5.80
CA SER A 222 11.38 -0.84 4.89
C SER A 222 11.42 -2.33 5.22
N VAL A 223 10.26 -2.96 5.37
CA VAL A 223 10.16 -4.37 5.75
C VAL A 223 9.16 -5.10 4.87
N LEU A 224 9.65 -6.11 4.14
CA LEU A 224 8.84 -7.05 3.36
C LEU A 224 8.79 -8.38 4.12
N SER A 225 7.66 -9.08 4.05
CA SER A 225 7.50 -10.38 4.70
C SER A 225 6.62 -11.31 3.89
N GLY A 226 6.93 -12.60 3.94
CA GLY A 226 6.11 -13.65 3.33
C GLY A 226 6.87 -14.96 3.18
N ASN A 227 6.82 -15.57 2.00
CA ASN A 227 7.38 -16.89 1.78
C ASN A 227 8.05 -16.96 0.43
N LYS A 228 9.21 -17.64 0.36
CA LYS A 228 9.80 -18.00 -0.93
C LYS A 228 8.82 -18.80 -1.77
N LYS A 229 8.18 -19.77 -1.13
CA LYS A 229 7.08 -20.55 -1.68
C LYS A 229 6.23 -21.15 -0.57
N ALA A 230 4.91 -21.05 -0.69
CA ALA A 230 3.95 -21.54 0.30
C ALA A 230 2.83 -22.37 -0.34
N VAL A 231 2.34 -23.32 0.44
CA VAL A 231 1.11 -24.07 0.18
C VAL A 231 0.15 -23.69 1.31
N VAL A 232 -0.88 -22.92 1.00
CA VAL A 232 -1.87 -22.45 1.98
C VAL A 232 -3.01 -23.48 2.06
N GLU A 233 -2.97 -24.32 3.11
CA GLU A 233 -3.93 -25.39 3.43
C GLU A 233 -4.30 -26.33 2.26
N ASP A 234 -3.43 -27.32 2.00
CA ASP A 234 -3.57 -28.36 0.96
C ASP A 234 -4.60 -29.46 1.23
N GLY A 235 -5.29 -29.42 2.38
CA GLY A 235 -6.20 -30.47 2.86
C GLY A 235 -7.39 -30.78 1.94
N LEU A 236 -7.50 -30.08 0.82
CA LEU A 236 -8.47 -30.24 -0.25
C LEU A 236 -7.92 -30.98 -1.48
N GLY A 237 -6.68 -31.47 -1.44
CA GLY A 237 -6.03 -32.24 -2.51
C GLY A 237 -5.34 -31.39 -3.59
N GLY A 238 -5.30 -30.07 -3.39
CA GLY A 238 -4.60 -29.12 -4.23
C GLY A 238 -3.09 -29.12 -4.00
N ASN A 239 -2.31 -28.90 -5.06
CA ASN A 239 -0.85 -28.84 -4.98
C ASN A 239 -0.27 -27.54 -5.59
N SER A 240 -1.11 -26.52 -5.80
CA SER A 240 -0.61 -25.22 -6.23
C SER A 240 0.10 -24.50 -5.09
N ARG A 241 0.95 -23.53 -5.45
CA ARG A 241 1.90 -22.94 -4.50
C ARG A 241 2.52 -21.74 -5.13
N ASP A 242 2.72 -20.72 -4.32
CA ASP A 242 3.21 -19.46 -4.82
C ASP A 242 4.20 -18.77 -3.89
N HIS A 243 4.88 -17.76 -4.41
CA HIS A 243 5.50 -16.73 -3.61
C HIS A 243 4.43 -16.06 -2.75
N LEU A 244 4.82 -15.55 -1.58
CA LEU A 244 3.96 -14.66 -0.81
C LEU A 244 4.78 -13.44 -0.43
N VAL A 245 4.25 -12.23 -0.62
CA VAL A 245 4.92 -11.01 -0.17
C VAL A 245 3.93 -9.90 0.11
N GLU A 246 4.15 -9.19 1.21
CA GLU A 246 3.57 -7.87 1.46
C GLU A 246 4.62 -6.91 2.02
N HIS A 247 4.50 -5.62 1.70
CA HIS A 247 5.25 -4.55 2.36
C HIS A 247 4.53 -4.20 3.65
N LEU A 248 5.14 -4.57 4.78
CA LEU A 248 4.46 -4.48 6.06
C LEU A 248 4.22 -3.05 6.48
N LEU A 249 3.01 -2.80 7.01
CA LEU A 249 2.70 -1.56 7.71
C LEU A 249 3.42 -1.53 9.05
N PRO A 250 4.01 -0.38 9.45
CA PRO A 250 4.59 -0.25 10.78
C PRO A 250 3.49 -0.33 11.85
N VAL A 251 3.84 -0.82 13.04
CA VAL A 251 2.88 -1.04 14.16
C VAL A 251 2.08 0.23 14.52
N GLN A 252 2.64 1.41 14.30
CA GLN A 252 1.98 2.70 14.56
C GLN A 252 0.79 2.98 13.62
N SER A 253 0.73 2.31 12.46
CA SER A 253 -0.35 2.46 11.46
C SER A 253 -1.37 1.31 11.54
N TRP A 254 -1.23 0.40 12.51
CA TRP A 254 -2.17 -0.69 12.74
C TRP A 254 -3.46 -0.18 13.38
N GLY A 255 -4.60 -0.72 12.95
CA GLY A 255 -5.92 -0.30 13.42
C GLY A 255 -6.65 -1.36 14.23
N LYS A 256 -7.91 -1.06 14.57
CA LYS A 256 -8.77 -1.93 15.39
C LYS A 256 -9.99 -2.44 14.63
N ASN A 257 -10.40 -1.76 13.56
CA ASN A 257 -11.61 -2.08 12.81
C ASN A 257 -11.25 -2.43 11.37
N PHE A 258 -11.76 -3.55 10.87
CA PHE A 258 -11.50 -4.01 9.51
C PHE A 258 -12.78 -4.53 8.88
N ALA A 259 -12.93 -4.31 7.59
CA ALA A 259 -13.97 -4.94 6.79
C ALA A 259 -13.31 -5.84 5.75
N THR A 260 -13.87 -7.03 5.54
CA THR A 260 -13.35 -8.00 4.56
C THR A 260 -14.34 -8.24 3.43
N VAL A 261 -13.79 -8.51 2.26
CA VAL A 261 -14.53 -8.90 1.06
C VAL A 261 -14.01 -10.27 0.64
N PRO A 262 -14.86 -11.29 0.42
CA PRO A 262 -14.40 -12.56 -0.11
C PRO A 262 -13.79 -12.41 -1.51
N ILE A 263 -12.74 -13.18 -1.79
CA ILE A 263 -12.06 -13.14 -3.10
C ILE A 263 -13.00 -13.69 -4.19
N PRO A 264 -13.26 -12.93 -5.27
CA PRO A 264 -14.18 -13.34 -6.33
C PRO A 264 -13.80 -14.65 -7.01
N GLY A 265 -14.80 -15.50 -7.23
CA GLY A 265 -14.61 -16.77 -7.94
C GLY A 265 -13.82 -17.83 -7.15
N ARG A 266 -13.68 -17.64 -5.82
CA ARG A 266 -13.21 -18.64 -4.87
C ARG A 266 -14.40 -19.28 -4.13
N THR A 267 -14.23 -20.51 -3.68
CA THR A 267 -15.26 -21.41 -3.13
C THR A 267 -14.80 -22.04 -1.82
N THR A 268 -13.50 -22.22 -1.63
CA THR A 268 -12.91 -22.86 -0.44
C THR A 268 -12.75 -21.94 0.76
N GLY A 269 -12.84 -20.63 0.55
CA GLY A 269 -12.53 -19.64 1.57
C GLY A 269 -11.04 -19.37 1.66
N ASP A 270 -10.65 -18.59 2.66
CA ASP A 270 -9.30 -18.09 2.82
C ASP A 270 -8.85 -18.17 4.29
N ILE A 271 -7.54 -18.16 4.48
CA ILE A 271 -6.93 -18.18 5.81
C ILE A 271 -6.66 -16.75 6.26
N PHE A 272 -7.10 -16.41 7.46
CA PHE A 272 -6.84 -15.13 8.09
C PHE A 272 -5.89 -15.33 9.26
N ARG A 273 -4.84 -14.50 9.35
CA ARG A 273 -3.99 -14.38 10.53
C ARG A 273 -4.17 -13.02 11.16
N PHE A 274 -4.38 -13.03 12.46
CA PHE A 274 -4.56 -11.85 13.30
C PHE A 274 -3.33 -11.75 14.20
N ILE A 275 -2.50 -10.73 14.00
CA ILE A 275 -1.26 -10.52 14.75
C ILE A 275 -1.48 -9.33 15.69
N ALA A 276 -1.19 -9.51 16.98
CA ALA A 276 -1.46 -8.47 17.97
C ALA A 276 -0.25 -7.56 18.21
N SER A 277 -0.47 -6.25 18.30
CA SER A 277 0.57 -5.30 18.75
C SER A 277 0.86 -5.43 20.24
N GLU A 278 -0.11 -5.94 21.01
CA GLU A 278 -0.07 -6.08 22.45
C GLU A 278 -0.60 -7.45 22.91
N GLY A 279 -0.16 -7.89 24.09
CA GLY A 279 -0.72 -9.09 24.72
C GLY A 279 -2.16 -8.92 25.18
N THR A 280 -2.84 -10.05 25.33
CA THR A 280 -4.23 -10.14 25.80
C THR A 280 -5.21 -9.35 24.92
N THR A 281 -4.95 -9.30 23.61
CA THR A 281 -5.82 -8.61 22.64
C THR A 281 -7.02 -9.48 22.33
N VAL A 282 -8.22 -8.92 22.46
CA VAL A 282 -9.50 -9.59 22.19
C VAL A 282 -9.97 -9.17 20.80
N VAL A 283 -10.27 -10.16 19.95
CA VAL A 283 -10.77 -9.96 18.59
C VAL A 283 -12.16 -10.55 18.46
N TYR A 284 -13.05 -9.80 17.81
CA TYR A 284 -14.39 -10.22 17.44
C TYR A 284 -14.54 -10.18 15.92
N VAL A 285 -15.15 -11.19 15.34
CA VAL A 285 -15.50 -11.24 13.92
C VAL A 285 -16.99 -11.44 13.80
N LYS A 286 -17.67 -10.47 13.20
CA LYS A 286 -19.11 -10.49 12.96
C LYS A 286 -19.35 -10.43 11.46
N GLY A 287 -20.16 -11.31 10.92
CA GLY A 287 -20.38 -11.33 9.48
C GLY A 287 -21.67 -12.00 9.07
N GLU A 288 -21.86 -12.07 7.77
CA GLU A 288 -22.95 -12.81 7.13
C GLU A 288 -22.34 -13.83 6.19
N LYS A 289 -22.74 -15.09 6.33
CA LYS A 289 -22.37 -16.20 5.46
C LYS A 289 -23.61 -16.72 4.75
N GLY A 290 -23.77 -16.38 3.48
CA GLY A 290 -24.88 -16.85 2.65
C GLY A 290 -26.27 -16.61 3.26
N GLY A 291 -26.52 -15.41 3.81
CA GLY A 291 -27.78 -15.06 4.46
C GLY A 291 -27.91 -15.42 5.94
N SER A 292 -26.91 -16.08 6.54
CA SER A 292 -26.91 -16.46 7.96
C SER A 292 -25.87 -15.67 8.75
N THR A 293 -26.25 -15.22 9.96
CA THR A 293 -25.33 -14.52 10.87
C THR A 293 -24.16 -15.42 11.27
N PHE A 294 -22.96 -14.85 11.24
CA PHE A 294 -21.71 -15.47 11.71
C PHE A 294 -21.10 -14.62 12.83
N ASN A 295 -20.64 -15.27 13.89
CA ASN A 295 -19.89 -14.63 14.97
C ASN A 295 -18.73 -15.54 15.41
N ASP A 296 -17.55 -14.96 15.58
CA ASP A 296 -16.37 -15.60 16.17
C ASP A 296 -15.70 -14.62 17.14
N HIS A 297 -14.97 -15.16 18.11
CA HIS A 297 -14.25 -14.38 19.12
C HIS A 297 -13.07 -15.19 19.64
N PHE A 298 -11.94 -14.53 19.86
CA PHE A 298 -10.73 -15.15 20.39
C PHE A 298 -9.80 -14.11 21.04
N VAL A 299 -8.81 -14.61 21.77
CA VAL A 299 -7.79 -13.80 22.44
C VAL A 299 -6.41 -14.15 21.90
N ILE A 300 -5.62 -13.13 21.57
CA ILE A 300 -4.21 -13.25 21.22
C ILE A 300 -3.38 -12.93 22.46
N PRO A 301 -2.63 -13.90 23.01
CA PRO A 301 -2.11 -13.77 24.38
C PRO A 301 -0.91 -12.82 24.49
N ARG A 302 -0.13 -12.61 23.43
CA ARG A 302 1.13 -11.85 23.47
C ARG A 302 1.28 -10.97 22.24
N ALA A 303 2.03 -9.88 22.38
CA ALA A 303 2.44 -9.05 21.26
C ALA A 303 3.28 -9.86 20.27
N GLY A 304 3.03 -9.71 18.97
CA GLY A 304 3.64 -10.47 17.89
C GLY A 304 3.05 -11.87 17.69
N SER A 305 2.38 -12.45 18.69
CA SER A 305 1.67 -13.71 18.50
C SER A 305 0.47 -13.54 17.60
N TYR A 306 0.00 -14.67 17.04
CA TYR A 306 -1.09 -14.68 16.09
C TYR A 306 -2.13 -15.76 16.39
N VAL A 307 -3.35 -15.54 15.90
CA VAL A 307 -4.38 -16.57 15.77
C VAL A 307 -4.69 -16.74 14.28
N GLN A 308 -4.77 -18.00 13.84
CA GLN A 308 -5.15 -18.36 12.48
C GLN A 308 -6.62 -18.83 12.45
N LYS A 309 -7.38 -18.38 11.45
CA LYS A 309 -8.77 -18.77 11.22
C LYS A 309 -9.00 -19.06 9.74
N HIS A 310 -9.78 -20.09 9.45
CA HIS A 310 -10.31 -20.33 8.11
C HIS A 310 -11.71 -19.73 8.01
N TYR A 311 -11.90 -18.81 7.06
CA TYR A 311 -13.19 -18.18 6.80
C TYR A 311 -13.70 -18.50 5.40
N ASP A 312 -15.01 -18.70 5.32
CA ASP A 312 -15.70 -19.16 4.13
C ASP A 312 -15.70 -18.11 3.01
N SER A 313 -15.69 -18.56 1.75
CA SER A 313 -15.73 -17.73 0.54
C SER A 313 -17.00 -16.88 0.37
N LYS A 314 -17.98 -17.04 1.26
CA LYS A 314 -19.21 -16.22 1.29
C LYS A 314 -19.29 -15.30 2.50
N LEU A 315 -18.25 -15.24 3.35
CA LEU A 315 -18.26 -14.46 4.58
C LEU A 315 -17.82 -13.01 4.33
N PHE A 316 -18.79 -12.10 4.32
CA PHE A 316 -18.51 -10.67 4.48
C PHE A 316 -18.47 -10.36 5.97
N ALA A 317 -17.35 -9.84 6.48
CA ALA A 317 -17.16 -9.66 7.91
C ALA A 317 -16.64 -8.28 8.30
N HIS A 318 -17.10 -7.82 9.45
CA HIS A 318 -16.49 -6.79 10.27
C HIS A 318 -15.65 -7.48 11.35
N ILE A 319 -14.38 -7.13 11.42
CA ILE A 319 -13.44 -7.53 12.45
C ILE A 319 -13.22 -6.31 13.35
N SER A 320 -13.37 -6.48 14.65
CA SER A 320 -13.09 -5.44 15.65
C SER A 320 -12.21 -5.99 16.76
N ALA A 321 -11.21 -5.24 17.20
CA ALA A 321 -10.33 -5.58 18.31
C ALA A 321 -10.30 -4.48 19.38
N ASP A 322 -10.01 -4.84 20.63
CA ASP A 322 -9.84 -3.86 21.71
C ASP A 322 -8.48 -3.13 21.64
N LYS A 323 -7.49 -3.79 21.05
CA LYS A 323 -6.14 -3.27 20.81
C LYS A 323 -5.74 -3.43 19.33
N PRO A 324 -4.77 -2.64 18.84
CA PRO A 324 -4.43 -2.66 17.42
C PRO A 324 -3.80 -3.98 16.98
N ILE A 325 -4.19 -4.41 15.78
CA ILE A 325 -3.76 -5.66 15.18
C ILE A 325 -3.38 -5.46 13.71
N GLN A 326 -2.63 -6.41 13.17
CA GLN A 326 -2.52 -6.60 11.72
C GLN A 326 -3.38 -7.80 11.32
N VAL A 327 -4.10 -7.66 10.21
CA VAL A 327 -4.91 -8.73 9.63
C VAL A 327 -4.35 -9.06 8.26
N MET A 328 -3.94 -10.31 8.08
CA MET A 328 -3.45 -10.84 6.81
C MET A 328 -4.44 -11.88 6.28
N GLN A 329 -4.83 -11.76 5.02
CA GLN A 329 -5.58 -12.78 4.29
C GLN A 329 -4.62 -13.54 3.39
N TYR A 330 -4.73 -14.86 3.41
CA TYR A 330 -3.98 -15.77 2.54
C TYR A 330 -5.00 -16.50 1.69
N SER A 331 -4.98 -16.26 0.38
CA SER A 331 -5.81 -17.04 -0.52
C SER A 331 -5.33 -18.49 -0.50
N MET A 332 -6.27 -19.43 -0.43
CA MET A 332 -5.90 -20.84 -0.28
C MET A 332 -5.30 -21.42 -1.56
N THR A 333 -4.57 -22.51 -1.40
CA THR A 333 -4.13 -23.37 -2.51
C THR A 333 -5.33 -23.77 -3.37
N GLN A 334 -5.09 -23.93 -4.67
CA GLN A 334 -6.10 -24.35 -5.63
C GLN A 334 -6.87 -25.59 -5.14
N ALA A 335 -8.20 -25.51 -5.13
CA ALA A 335 -9.04 -26.68 -4.92
C ALA A 335 -9.16 -27.50 -6.23
N PRO A 336 -8.83 -28.81 -6.23
CA PRO A 336 -8.95 -29.66 -7.41
C PRO A 336 -10.36 -29.60 -8.00
N ASN A 337 -10.47 -29.39 -9.32
CA ASN A 337 -11.73 -29.39 -10.08
C ASN A 337 -12.78 -28.32 -9.71
N HIS A 338 -12.45 -27.35 -8.84
CA HIS A 338 -13.44 -26.38 -8.35
C HIS A 338 -13.07 -24.91 -8.61
N GLU A 339 -11.79 -24.56 -8.67
CA GLU A 339 -11.33 -23.20 -8.95
C GLU A 339 -9.88 -23.17 -9.40
N SER A 340 -9.47 -22.15 -10.15
CA SER A 340 -8.07 -21.87 -10.47
C SER A 340 -7.57 -20.69 -9.63
N GLY A 341 -6.35 -20.79 -9.13
CA GLY A 341 -5.69 -19.73 -8.38
C GLY A 341 -4.70 -20.30 -7.37
N ASP A 342 -3.46 -19.85 -7.50
CA ASP A 342 -2.37 -20.12 -6.57
C ASP A 342 -2.51 -19.21 -5.34
N PRO A 343 -1.92 -19.59 -4.17
CA PRO A 343 -2.06 -18.79 -2.96
C PRO A 343 -1.39 -17.43 -3.10
N ALA A 344 -1.97 -16.38 -2.52
CA ALA A 344 -1.42 -15.02 -2.45
C ALA A 344 -1.64 -14.46 -1.05
N MET A 345 -0.84 -13.48 -0.65
CA MET A 345 -0.88 -12.85 0.68
C MET A 345 -1.32 -11.40 0.55
N ILE A 346 -2.37 -11.03 1.29
CA ILE A 346 -3.00 -9.71 1.20
C ILE A 346 -3.04 -9.08 2.59
N THR A 347 -2.46 -7.89 2.74
CA THR A 347 -2.67 -7.06 3.93
C THR A 347 -4.09 -6.53 3.89
N ILE A 348 -4.89 -6.76 4.94
CA ILE A 348 -6.22 -6.15 5.05
C ILE A 348 -6.08 -4.78 5.71
N PRO A 349 -6.39 -3.69 5.00
CA PRO A 349 -6.34 -2.36 5.58
C PRO A 349 -7.35 -2.21 6.71
N PRO A 350 -6.98 -1.62 7.86
CA PRO A 350 -7.96 -1.13 8.81
C PRO A 350 -8.81 -0.04 8.15
N ILE A 351 -10.08 0.07 8.55
CA ILE A 351 -11.06 1.01 7.97
C ILE A 351 -10.56 2.45 8.11
N GLU A 352 -9.84 2.73 9.19
CA GLU A 352 -9.19 4.01 9.49
C GLU A 352 -8.15 4.42 8.43
N GLN A 353 -7.65 3.50 7.60
CA GLN A 353 -6.64 3.76 6.57
C GLN A 353 -7.24 3.90 5.16
N TYR A 354 -8.56 3.94 5.03
CA TYR A 354 -9.24 4.14 3.74
C TYR A 354 -9.05 5.58 3.26
N ALA A 355 -8.92 5.75 1.96
CA ALA A 355 -8.75 7.06 1.31
C ALA A 355 -9.92 7.36 0.38
N SER A 356 -10.07 8.63 0.00
CA SER A 356 -11.17 9.08 -0.86
C SER A 356 -10.92 8.82 -2.35
N ASN A 357 -9.66 8.61 -2.74
CA ASN A 357 -9.24 8.33 -4.11
C ASN A 357 -7.96 7.49 -4.21
N TYR A 358 -7.85 6.73 -5.29
CA TYR A 358 -6.74 5.85 -5.59
C TYR A 358 -6.39 5.87 -7.07
N TYR A 359 -5.11 5.72 -7.36
CA TYR A 359 -4.57 5.44 -8.69
C TYR A 359 -3.67 4.23 -8.58
N PHE A 360 -3.98 3.20 -9.35
CA PHE A 360 -3.31 1.91 -9.26
C PHE A 360 -3.19 1.28 -10.63
N THR A 361 -2.39 0.22 -10.71
CA THR A 361 -2.16 -0.52 -11.95
C THR A 361 -2.28 -2.00 -11.69
N THR A 362 -2.65 -2.75 -12.72
CA THR A 362 -2.61 -4.21 -12.69
C THR A 362 -1.27 -4.72 -13.24
N PRO A 363 -0.66 -5.75 -12.63
CA PRO A 363 0.43 -6.52 -13.22
C PRO A 363 0.05 -7.19 -14.55
N LYS A 364 1.08 -7.57 -15.32
CA LYS A 364 0.94 -8.35 -16.54
C LYS A 364 1.41 -9.78 -16.33
N TYR A 365 0.60 -10.76 -16.73
CA TYR A 365 0.89 -12.20 -16.52
C TYR A 365 2.09 -12.65 -17.37
N SER A 366 2.93 -13.57 -16.86
CA SER A 366 4.15 -14.04 -17.58
C SER A 366 3.85 -14.68 -18.94
N LEU A 367 2.70 -15.35 -19.06
CA LEU A 367 2.36 -16.19 -20.21
C LEU A 367 1.02 -15.79 -20.88
N GLY A 368 0.47 -14.60 -20.59
CA GLY A 368 -0.83 -14.17 -21.12
C GLY A 368 -1.46 -13.00 -20.36
N HIS A 369 -2.71 -13.18 -19.89
CA HIS A 369 -3.46 -12.16 -19.13
C HIS A 369 -4.00 -12.71 -17.79
N TYR A 370 -4.02 -11.85 -16.77
CA TYR A 370 -4.76 -12.09 -15.54
C TYR A 370 -6.25 -11.78 -15.73
N THR A 371 -7.10 -12.42 -14.95
CA THR A 371 -8.41 -11.88 -14.58
C THR A 371 -8.24 -11.04 -13.33
N ASN A 372 -8.46 -9.73 -13.43
CA ASN A 372 -8.23 -8.77 -12.34
C ASN A 372 -9.54 -8.34 -11.70
N TYR A 373 -9.56 -8.24 -10.38
CA TYR A 373 -10.71 -7.76 -9.62
C TYR A 373 -10.31 -6.59 -8.74
N PHE A 374 -11.02 -5.47 -8.88
CA PHE A 374 -11.05 -4.43 -7.87
C PHE A 374 -12.16 -4.76 -6.87
N MET A 375 -11.77 -5.05 -5.62
CA MET A 375 -12.66 -5.32 -4.50
C MET A 375 -12.76 -4.05 -3.65
N PHE A 376 -13.98 -3.63 -3.35
CA PHE A 376 -14.23 -2.34 -2.71
C PHE A 376 -15.10 -2.45 -1.47
N ILE A 377 -14.90 -1.51 -0.55
CA ILE A 377 -15.70 -1.29 0.65
C ILE A 377 -16.03 0.20 0.73
N VAL A 378 -17.28 0.55 0.98
CA VAL A 378 -17.75 1.95 1.07
C VAL A 378 -18.97 2.06 1.99
N ASP A 379 -19.27 3.25 2.48
CA ASP A 379 -20.56 3.52 3.14
C ASP A 379 -21.75 3.15 2.21
N ALA A 380 -22.66 2.33 2.71
CA ALA A 380 -23.79 1.79 1.96
C ALA A 380 -24.73 2.88 1.42
N ALA A 381 -24.86 4.01 2.12
CA ALA A 381 -25.65 5.15 1.69
C ALA A 381 -24.95 5.96 0.58
N GLN A 382 -23.64 5.83 0.45
CA GLN A 382 -22.82 6.58 -0.51
C GLN A 382 -22.44 5.79 -1.76
N LYS A 383 -22.64 4.46 -1.81
CA LYS A 383 -22.22 3.58 -2.92
C LYS A 383 -22.44 4.08 -4.37
N ASN A 384 -23.52 4.83 -4.62
CA ASN A 384 -23.83 5.37 -5.96
C ASN A 384 -22.85 6.47 -6.43
N GLY A 385 -22.09 7.06 -5.51
CA GLY A 385 -21.09 8.09 -5.81
C GLY A 385 -19.71 7.53 -6.18
N LEU A 386 -19.49 6.20 -6.07
CA LEU A 386 -18.25 5.55 -6.50
C LEU A 386 -18.02 5.71 -8.01
N ARG A 387 -16.78 5.98 -8.39
CA ARG A 387 -16.32 6.06 -9.78
C ARG A 387 -15.10 5.17 -9.97
N LEU A 388 -15.09 4.43 -11.07
CA LEU A 388 -13.94 3.71 -11.61
C LEU A 388 -13.68 4.30 -13.00
N ASP A 389 -12.46 4.78 -13.25
CA ASP A 389 -12.04 5.39 -14.51
C ASP A 389 -12.99 6.49 -14.99
N ASN A 390 -13.33 7.38 -14.06
CA ASN A 390 -14.28 8.50 -14.24
C ASN A 390 -15.73 8.07 -14.57
N LYS A 391 -16.06 6.78 -14.51
CA LYS A 391 -17.40 6.25 -14.80
C LYS A 391 -18.04 5.66 -13.55
N PRO A 392 -19.37 5.71 -13.39
CA PRO A 392 -20.06 4.92 -12.36
C PRO A 392 -19.73 3.44 -12.48
N LEU A 393 -19.75 2.72 -11.36
CA LEU A 393 -19.58 1.27 -11.39
C LEU A 393 -20.66 0.60 -12.25
N PRO A 394 -20.37 -0.56 -12.89
CA PRO A 394 -21.33 -1.30 -13.70
C PRO A 394 -22.63 -1.61 -12.93
N LYS A 395 -23.77 -1.61 -13.64
CA LYS A 395 -25.09 -1.83 -13.02
C LYS A 395 -25.29 -3.24 -12.45
N ASN A 396 -24.48 -4.21 -12.90
CA ASN A 396 -24.52 -5.60 -12.45
C ASN A 396 -23.68 -5.86 -11.19
N VAL A 397 -23.05 -4.84 -10.61
CA VAL A 397 -22.33 -4.97 -9.35
C VAL A 397 -23.30 -5.38 -8.24
N VAL A 398 -22.95 -6.47 -7.55
CA VAL A 398 -23.70 -6.95 -6.39
C VAL A 398 -23.05 -6.37 -5.13
N TYR A 399 -23.87 -5.73 -4.32
CA TYR A 399 -23.45 -5.11 -3.06
C TYR A 399 -23.93 -5.96 -1.89
N HIS A 400 -23.02 -6.26 -0.98
CA HIS A 400 -23.29 -6.99 0.26
C HIS A 400 -23.07 -6.07 1.45
N ASN A 401 -24.03 -6.00 2.37
CA ASN A 401 -23.85 -5.22 3.58
C ASN A 401 -22.89 -5.96 4.51
N ILE A 402 -22.06 -5.22 5.26
CA ILE A 402 -21.17 -5.79 6.27
C ILE A 402 -21.84 -5.65 7.64
N PRO A 403 -22.26 -6.76 8.27
CA PRO A 403 -23.02 -6.71 9.51
C PRO A 403 -22.33 -5.95 10.64
N GLY A 404 -23.11 -5.19 11.40
CA GLY A 404 -22.60 -4.39 12.53
C GLY A 404 -21.91 -3.09 12.12
N THR A 405 -21.99 -2.70 10.85
CA THR A 405 -21.45 -1.45 10.31
C THR A 405 -22.45 -0.78 9.35
N ASN A 406 -22.14 0.44 8.90
CA ASN A 406 -22.84 1.09 7.79
C ASN A 406 -22.19 0.79 6.42
N LEU A 407 -21.25 -0.15 6.36
CA LEU A 407 -20.48 -0.43 5.16
C LEU A 407 -21.16 -1.45 4.27
N THR A 408 -20.90 -1.33 2.97
CA THR A 408 -21.18 -2.34 1.97
C THR A 408 -19.91 -2.64 1.19
N ALA A 409 -19.82 -3.87 0.69
CA ALA A 409 -18.71 -4.35 -0.11
C ALA A 409 -19.19 -4.99 -1.41
N GLY A 410 -18.27 -5.05 -2.37
CA GLY A 410 -18.48 -5.72 -3.64
C GLY A 410 -17.18 -5.78 -4.42
N TYR A 411 -17.27 -6.16 -5.69
CA TYR A 411 -16.13 -6.19 -6.59
C TYR A 411 -16.56 -5.92 -8.02
N VAL A 412 -15.58 -5.56 -8.85
CA VAL A 412 -15.70 -5.44 -10.30
C VAL A 412 -14.50 -6.12 -10.96
N GLU A 413 -14.73 -6.83 -12.05
CA GLU A 413 -13.66 -7.26 -12.94
C GLU A 413 -13.15 -6.04 -13.72
N ILE A 414 -11.83 -5.87 -13.79
CA ILE A 414 -11.17 -4.76 -14.47
C ILE A 414 -10.18 -5.30 -15.50
N THR A 415 -9.88 -4.48 -16.50
CA THR A 415 -8.92 -4.83 -17.56
C THR A 415 -7.48 -4.74 -17.05
N GLU A 416 -6.53 -5.21 -17.84
CA GLU A 416 -5.12 -4.91 -17.62
C GLU A 416 -4.85 -3.43 -17.91
N GLY A 417 -4.16 -2.73 -17.02
CA GLY A 417 -3.72 -1.35 -17.21
C GLY A 417 -3.80 -0.49 -15.95
N THR A 418 -3.82 0.82 -16.16
CA THR A 418 -3.96 1.84 -15.12
C THR A 418 -5.43 2.11 -14.83
N HIS A 419 -5.76 2.21 -13.55
CA HIS A 419 -7.10 2.49 -13.07
C HIS A 419 -7.12 3.60 -12.03
N SER A 420 -8.24 4.30 -11.96
CA SER A 420 -8.51 5.30 -10.94
C SER A 420 -9.83 5.01 -10.25
N VAL A 421 -9.87 5.13 -8.94
CA VAL A 421 -11.09 5.01 -8.14
C VAL A 421 -11.24 6.25 -7.28
N PHE A 422 -12.42 6.85 -7.28
CA PHE A 422 -12.72 7.97 -6.38
C PHE A 422 -14.21 8.05 -6.09
N HIS A 423 -14.57 8.81 -5.05
CA HIS A 423 -15.95 9.13 -4.76
C HIS A 423 -16.30 10.57 -5.20
N THR A 424 -17.49 10.77 -5.76
CA THR A 424 -17.97 12.12 -6.16
C THR A 424 -18.12 13.11 -5.01
N ASN A 425 -18.30 12.60 -3.79
CA ASN A 425 -18.12 13.36 -2.55
C ASN A 425 -16.74 13.00 -1.97
N PRO A 426 -15.78 13.96 -1.91
CA PRO A 426 -14.41 13.68 -1.51
C PRO A 426 -14.26 13.30 -0.03
N LYS A 427 -15.31 13.47 0.78
CA LYS A 427 -15.32 13.06 2.21
C LYS A 427 -15.69 11.60 2.43
N VAL A 428 -15.95 10.84 1.37
CA VAL A 428 -16.33 9.42 1.48
C VAL A 428 -15.08 8.60 1.23
N LEU A 429 -14.69 7.85 2.26
CA LEU A 429 -13.56 6.95 2.22
C LEU A 429 -13.96 5.63 1.54
N ILE A 430 -13.00 5.04 0.84
CA ILE A 430 -13.15 3.81 0.07
C ILE A 430 -12.06 2.86 0.56
N GLY A 431 -12.42 1.65 0.93
CA GLY A 431 -11.46 0.55 1.08
C GLY A 431 -11.28 -0.13 -0.26
N GLY A 432 -10.03 -0.46 -0.64
CA GLY A 432 -9.76 -1.08 -1.92
C GLY A 432 -8.67 -2.15 -1.85
N LEU A 433 -8.97 -3.31 -2.42
CA LEU A 433 -8.02 -4.40 -2.64
C LEU A 433 -7.99 -4.72 -4.13
N LEU A 434 -6.81 -5.06 -4.64
CA LEU A 434 -6.64 -5.63 -5.96
C LEU A 434 -6.29 -7.10 -5.82
N PHE A 435 -6.96 -7.94 -6.59
CA PHE A 435 -6.65 -9.36 -6.68
C PHE A 435 -6.64 -9.78 -8.15
N GLY A 436 -5.57 -10.43 -8.60
CA GLY A 436 -5.48 -10.98 -9.94
C GLY A 436 -5.15 -12.44 -9.92
N ARG A 437 -5.77 -13.21 -10.82
CA ARG A 437 -5.50 -14.64 -10.99
C ARG A 437 -5.24 -14.97 -12.44
N ALA A 438 -4.27 -15.84 -12.66
CA ALA A 438 -3.97 -16.46 -13.93
C ALA A 438 -3.68 -17.95 -13.71
N ASN A 439 -3.27 -18.64 -14.76
CA ASN A 439 -2.84 -20.01 -14.64
C ASN A 439 -1.47 -20.06 -13.94
N LEU A 440 -1.39 -20.62 -12.73
CA LEU A 440 -0.14 -20.77 -11.96
C LEU A 440 0.54 -19.45 -11.54
N GLU A 441 -0.20 -18.34 -11.53
CA GLU A 441 0.24 -17.04 -11.02
C GLU A 441 -0.98 -16.33 -10.38
N THR A 442 -0.79 -15.76 -9.20
CA THR A 442 -1.80 -14.98 -8.47
C THR A 442 -1.09 -13.82 -7.76
N TYR A 443 -1.75 -12.68 -7.65
CA TYR A 443 -1.28 -11.61 -6.78
C TYR A 443 -2.44 -11.00 -5.99
N GLY A 444 -2.14 -10.38 -4.86
CA GLY A 444 -3.10 -9.52 -4.18
C GLY A 444 -2.47 -8.52 -3.22
N PHE A 445 -2.99 -7.30 -3.18
CA PHE A 445 -2.49 -6.24 -2.30
C PHE A 445 -3.52 -5.08 -2.20
N PRO A 446 -3.43 -4.22 -1.18
CA PRO A 446 -4.18 -2.96 -1.12
C PRO A 446 -3.88 -2.04 -2.30
N ILE A 447 -4.89 -1.34 -2.84
CA ILE A 447 -4.66 -0.36 -3.91
C ILE A 447 -4.06 0.96 -3.39
N GLY A 448 -4.15 1.20 -2.08
CA GLY A 448 -3.63 2.39 -1.42
C GLY A 448 -4.10 2.51 0.02
N LEU A 449 -3.45 3.37 0.80
CA LEU A 449 -3.60 3.53 2.25
C LEU A 449 -3.19 4.95 2.64
N LEU A 450 -3.81 5.52 3.68
CA LEU A 450 -3.35 6.79 4.27
C LEU A 450 -2.09 6.61 5.13
N LEU A 451 -1.75 5.42 5.63
CA LEU A 451 -0.56 5.15 6.46
C LEU A 451 -0.33 6.05 7.70
N THR A 452 -1.21 7.00 8.01
CA THR A 452 -1.12 7.91 9.16
C THR A 452 -1.05 7.11 10.46
N PRO A 453 -0.22 7.52 11.45
CA PRO A 453 -0.12 6.82 12.73
C PRO A 453 -1.42 6.87 13.55
N ILE A 454 -2.27 5.86 13.43
CA ILE A 454 -3.54 5.70 14.17
C ILE A 454 -3.39 4.99 15.53
N ASN A 455 -2.21 4.44 15.82
CA ASN A 455 -1.88 3.77 17.08
C ASN A 455 -0.67 4.42 17.79
N SER A 456 -0.57 5.75 17.68
CA SER A 456 0.41 6.54 18.43
C SER A 456 -0.30 7.44 19.43
N ASN A 457 0.44 8.04 20.37
CA ASN A 457 -0.14 9.07 21.24
C ASN A 457 -0.52 10.27 20.37
N CYS A 458 -1.76 10.28 19.88
CA CYS A 458 -2.29 11.39 19.11
C CYS A 458 -2.41 12.61 20.04
N LEU A 459 -1.83 13.72 19.61
CA LEU A 459 -2.00 15.01 20.24
C LEU A 459 -2.96 15.80 19.34
N ALA A 460 -4.17 16.03 19.84
CA ALA A 460 -5.19 16.75 19.08
C ALA A 460 -4.62 18.06 18.53
N LYS A 461 -4.78 18.26 17.23
CA LYS A 461 -4.34 19.43 16.47
C LYS A 461 -5.54 20.35 16.19
N SER A 462 -5.30 21.43 15.45
CA SER A 462 -6.40 22.27 14.96
C SER A 462 -7.10 21.56 13.80
N MET A 463 -8.42 21.40 13.90
CA MET A 463 -9.27 20.75 12.89
C MET A 463 -9.03 21.36 11.50
N THR A 464 -8.33 20.63 10.62
CA THR A 464 -7.94 21.10 9.29
C THR A 464 -8.43 20.13 8.23
N PRO A 465 -9.56 20.42 7.54
CA PRO A 465 -10.05 19.53 6.50
C PRO A 465 -9.06 19.44 5.31
N GLY A 466 -8.88 18.24 4.80
CA GLY A 466 -8.06 17.88 3.64
C GLY A 466 -6.58 17.67 3.96
N ASP A 467 -6.20 17.51 5.23
CA ASP A 467 -4.79 17.36 5.63
C ASP A 467 -4.34 15.91 5.87
N GLU A 468 -5.26 14.94 5.74
CA GLU A 468 -5.00 13.50 5.94
C GLU A 468 -4.43 13.15 7.32
N VAL A 469 -4.77 13.96 8.33
CA VAL A 469 -4.44 13.74 9.74
C VAL A 469 -5.72 13.50 10.54
N ASP A 470 -5.64 12.64 11.55
CA ASP A 470 -6.63 12.54 12.63
C ASP A 470 -6.39 13.70 13.61
N ASN A 471 -7.06 14.86 13.41
CA ASN A 471 -6.78 16.05 14.22
C ASN A 471 -7.47 16.05 15.59
N ASP A 472 -8.49 15.22 15.82
CA ASP A 472 -9.19 15.12 17.11
C ASP A 472 -8.94 13.81 17.88
N CYS A 473 -8.13 12.92 17.32
CA CYS A 473 -7.70 11.66 17.90
C CYS A 473 -8.83 10.66 18.09
N ASP A 474 -9.88 10.71 17.26
CA ASP A 474 -11.02 9.81 17.32
C ASP A 474 -10.81 8.52 16.48
N GLY A 475 -9.69 8.43 15.78
CA GLY A 475 -9.31 7.31 14.92
C GLY A 475 -9.87 7.40 13.51
N THR A 476 -10.63 8.45 13.17
CA THR A 476 -10.96 8.79 11.79
C THR A 476 -9.98 9.83 11.27
N ILE A 477 -9.66 9.74 9.97
CA ILE A 477 -8.71 10.63 9.32
C ILE A 477 -9.49 11.52 8.35
N ASP A 478 -9.24 12.83 8.41
CA ASP A 478 -9.79 13.83 7.49
C ASP A 478 -11.33 13.89 7.44
N GLU A 479 -11.98 13.72 8.59
CA GLU A 479 -13.43 13.80 8.76
C GLU A 479 -13.95 15.22 9.07
N GLU A 480 -13.04 16.19 9.27
CA GLU A 480 -13.34 17.49 9.83
C GLU A 480 -14.23 18.35 8.92
N ARG A 481 -15.02 19.21 9.58
CA ARG A 481 -15.88 20.20 8.92
C ARG A 481 -15.21 21.57 8.92
N CYS A 482 -15.47 22.33 7.85
CA CYS A 482 -15.03 23.71 7.68
C CYS A 482 -15.56 24.70 8.75
N ASP A 483 -16.44 24.26 9.66
CA ASP A 483 -16.94 25.06 10.79
C ASP A 483 -16.07 24.93 12.05
N GLY A 484 -14.96 24.18 11.97
CA GLY A 484 -14.05 23.94 13.08
C GLY A 484 -14.59 22.94 14.11
N LYS A 485 -15.58 22.12 13.73
CA LYS A 485 -16.14 21.06 14.58
C LYS A 485 -15.86 19.68 13.99
N ALA A 486 -15.57 18.73 14.89
CA ALA A 486 -15.58 17.31 14.59
C ALA A 486 -16.94 16.87 14.03
N ARG A 487 -16.95 15.81 13.23
CA ARG A 487 -18.18 15.04 13.04
C ARG A 487 -18.44 14.34 14.39
N GLU A 488 -19.63 14.44 14.97
CA GLU A 488 -19.96 13.59 16.12
C GLU A 488 -19.88 12.12 15.67
N GLY A 489 -18.74 11.49 15.96
CA GLY A 489 -18.41 10.12 15.65
C GLY A 489 -19.21 9.15 16.50
N ILE A 490 -19.30 7.94 15.98
CA ILE A 490 -20.05 6.79 16.49
C ILE A 490 -19.55 6.44 17.90
N SER A 491 -20.14 7.04 18.93
CA SER A 491 -20.03 6.54 20.30
C SER A 491 -21.36 5.94 20.72
N ASN A 492 -21.29 4.73 21.26
CA ASN A 492 -22.44 4.08 21.87
C ASN A 492 -22.99 4.97 22.99
N ASN A 493 -24.30 5.24 22.89
CA ASN A 493 -25.20 5.54 24.00
C ASN A 493 -25.24 7.01 24.50
N THR A 494 -26.01 7.89 23.84
CA THR A 494 -27.00 8.76 24.52
C THR A 494 -27.98 9.45 23.55
N ARG A 495 -29.14 9.86 24.10
CA ARG A 495 -30.38 10.29 23.45
C ARG A 495 -30.26 11.45 22.44
N LEU A 496 -31.04 11.29 21.36
CA LEU A 496 -31.61 12.32 20.48
C LEU A 496 -31.97 13.63 21.19
N GLN A 497 -31.37 14.74 20.73
CA GLN A 497 -32.05 16.03 20.57
C GLN A 497 -31.54 16.72 19.29
N HIS A 498 -32.45 17.02 18.36
CA HIS A 498 -32.18 17.88 17.20
C HIS A 498 -31.78 19.29 17.63
N PRO A 499 -30.96 20.00 16.84
CA PRO A 499 -31.45 21.28 16.33
C PRO A 499 -31.07 21.62 14.88
N GLN A 500 -32.09 22.18 14.20
CA GLN A 500 -32.16 23.29 13.23
C GLN A 500 -31.01 23.58 12.23
N GLN A 501 -31.44 23.76 10.98
CA GLN A 501 -30.71 24.35 9.86
C GLN A 501 -30.22 25.78 10.18
N ASP A 502 -28.94 26.08 9.91
CA ASP A 502 -28.39 27.45 9.90
C ASP A 502 -27.57 27.66 8.60
N PRO A 503 -27.88 28.67 7.76
CA PRO A 503 -27.27 28.84 6.44
C PRO A 503 -26.04 29.75 6.49
N LYS A 504 -24.84 29.17 6.64
CA LYS A 504 -23.57 29.85 6.31
C LYS A 504 -22.57 28.87 5.70
N ASN A 505 -22.74 28.57 4.41
CA ASN A 505 -21.80 27.76 3.64
C ASN A 505 -21.17 28.59 2.53
N THR A 506 -20.18 29.43 2.86
CA THR A 506 -19.34 30.12 1.86
C THR A 506 -17.99 30.54 2.45
N GLN A 507 -17.17 29.60 2.94
CA GLN A 507 -15.77 29.90 3.26
C GLN A 507 -14.90 28.62 3.34
N CYS A 508 -14.82 27.88 2.24
CA CYS A 508 -13.80 26.81 2.06
C CYS A 508 -13.31 26.75 0.60
N LYS A 509 -13.28 27.91 -0.07
CA LYS A 509 -12.54 28.12 -1.30
C LYS A 509 -11.86 29.47 -1.14
N ASN A 510 -10.55 29.45 -0.93
CA ASN A 510 -9.58 30.50 -1.28
C ASN A 510 -8.24 30.14 -0.64
N LYS A 511 -7.54 29.14 -1.17
CA LYS A 511 -6.09 29.01 -1.00
C LYS A 511 -5.33 28.35 -2.16
N GLU A 512 -5.97 28.13 -3.32
CA GLU A 512 -5.29 27.63 -4.53
C GLU A 512 -5.41 28.52 -5.78
N GLN A 513 -5.95 29.73 -5.67
CA GLN A 513 -5.97 30.67 -6.79
C GLN A 513 -5.52 32.06 -6.34
N THR A 514 -4.23 32.34 -6.45
CA THR A 514 -3.71 33.71 -6.66
C THR A 514 -2.23 33.65 -7.09
N SER A 515 -1.99 33.25 -8.33
CA SER A 515 -0.73 33.55 -9.01
C SER A 515 -0.92 33.60 -10.52
N THR A 516 -1.66 34.60 -11.01
CA THR A 516 -1.49 35.16 -12.37
C THR A 516 -2.49 36.30 -12.57
N GLU A 517 -2.10 37.51 -12.21
CA GLU A 517 -2.65 38.72 -12.85
C GLU A 517 -1.78 39.93 -12.50
N ARG A 518 -0.60 40.02 -13.13
CA ARG A 518 0.03 41.31 -13.49
C ARG A 518 0.70 41.14 -14.84
N ASP A 519 0.57 42.19 -15.64
CA ASP A 519 1.25 42.46 -16.91
C ASP A 519 0.55 42.02 -18.20
N ALA A 520 -0.46 42.80 -18.58
CA ALA A 520 -0.72 43.10 -20.00
C ALA A 520 -1.39 44.49 -20.14
N LYS A 521 -0.58 45.54 -20.25
CA LYS A 521 -0.99 46.83 -20.82
C LYS A 521 0.03 47.26 -21.88
N GLY A 522 -0.47 47.49 -23.10
CA GLY A 522 0.28 47.99 -24.26
C GLY A 522 0.71 46.84 -25.18
N THR A 523 0.50 46.83 -26.49
CA THR A 523 0.32 47.95 -27.43
C THR A 523 -0.34 47.40 -28.69
N ARG A 524 -1.20 48.21 -29.32
CA ARG A 524 -1.76 47.99 -30.65
C ARG A 524 -0.63 48.01 -31.69
N ASN A 525 -0.65 47.09 -32.65
CA ASN A 525 -0.39 47.43 -34.05
C ASN A 525 -0.94 46.37 -35.00
N ALA A 526 -1.67 46.87 -36.00
CA ALA A 526 -2.19 46.14 -37.14
C ALA A 526 -1.06 45.87 -38.14
N ASN A 527 -1.09 44.71 -38.79
CA ASN A 527 -1.07 44.66 -40.26
C ASN A 527 -1.45 43.28 -40.77
N ALA A 528 -2.38 43.30 -41.72
CA ALA A 528 -2.86 42.18 -42.49
C ALA A 528 -1.81 41.73 -43.52
N GLN A 529 -1.79 40.43 -43.84
CA GLN A 529 -1.74 39.97 -45.23
C GLN A 529 -2.17 38.51 -45.33
N HIS A 530 -3.33 38.30 -45.95
CA HIS A 530 -3.77 37.04 -46.51
C HIS A 530 -2.89 36.64 -47.71
N ARG A 531 -2.44 35.38 -47.74
CA ARG A 531 -2.25 34.64 -48.99
C ARG A 531 -2.67 33.18 -48.81
N ASN A 532 -3.72 32.82 -49.56
CA ASN A 532 -4.08 31.47 -49.93
C ASN A 532 -2.92 30.79 -50.66
N ILE A 533 -2.72 29.48 -50.45
CA ILE A 533 -2.39 28.49 -51.49
C ILE A 533 -3.02 27.16 -51.06
N LYS A 534 -3.94 26.66 -51.90
CA LYS A 534 -4.36 25.25 -51.98
C LYS A 534 -3.20 24.44 -52.59
N HIS A 535 -3.00 23.20 -52.17
CA HIS A 535 -2.76 22.13 -53.16
C HIS A 535 -3.12 20.75 -52.62
N ASP A 536 -3.57 19.96 -53.58
CA ASP A 536 -4.31 18.71 -53.52
C ASP A 536 -3.46 17.48 -53.14
N TYR A 537 -4.19 16.45 -52.70
CA TYR A 537 -3.79 15.04 -52.59
C TYR A 537 -3.24 14.45 -53.92
N PRO A 538 -2.56 13.29 -53.87
CA PRO A 538 -3.31 12.07 -54.15
C PRO A 538 -2.98 10.87 -53.26
N GLU A 539 -4.02 10.03 -53.09
CA GLU A 539 -3.97 8.63 -52.66
C GLU A 539 -3.09 7.78 -53.59
N VAL A 540 -2.42 6.76 -53.04
CA VAL A 540 -2.06 5.53 -53.77
C VAL A 540 -2.36 4.33 -52.89
N SER A 541 -3.04 3.35 -53.50
CA SER A 541 -3.53 2.11 -52.93
C SER A 541 -2.55 0.93 -53.09
N LYS A 542 -2.69 -0.03 -52.16
CA LYS A 542 -2.70 -1.51 -52.32
C LYS A 542 -1.41 -2.35 -52.40
N ASN A 543 -1.54 -3.49 -51.69
CA ASN A 543 -0.97 -4.83 -51.90
C ASN A 543 0.50 -5.04 -51.46
N ASP A 544 0.96 -6.15 -50.87
CA ASP A 544 0.50 -7.54 -50.83
C ASP A 544 1.02 -8.31 -49.59
N HIS A 545 0.42 -9.47 -49.34
CA HIS A 545 0.82 -10.59 -48.48
C HIS A 545 2.33 -10.96 -48.51
N VAL A 546 2.85 -11.56 -47.42
CA VAL A 546 3.47 -12.91 -47.38
C VAL A 546 3.66 -13.37 -45.92
N ARG A 547 3.16 -14.59 -45.65
CA ARG A 547 3.48 -15.66 -44.66
C ARG A 547 3.97 -15.34 -43.26
#